data_AF-A0A7C1ZHQ5-F1
#
_entry.id   AF-A0A7C1ZHQ5-F1
#
_cell.length_a   1.000
_cell.length_b   1.000
_cell.length_c   1.000
_cell.angle_alpha   90.00
_cell.angle_beta   90.00
_cell.angle_gamma   90.00
#
_symmetry.space_group_name_H-M   'P 1'
#
loop_
_entity.id
_entity.type
_entity.pdbx_description
1 polymer ?
#
loop_
_entity_poly.entity_id
_entity_poly.type
_entity_poly.pdbx_seq_one_letter_code
_entity_poly.pdbx_strand_id
1 'polypeptide(L)'
;MKARLTKFVKQECANFINLECLGVSVFGKKFREQGTCSILEGKSCLYFKICVLPLVEEKGYGDVIDQYEEIDKDSKSSKLKVRKCECGQDIAKSKQMCEKCRKIRRREAKTLNRDKSLSYSP
;
A
#
# COMPACT_ATOMS: atom_id res chain seq x y z
N MET A 1 -2.51 25.55 -9.18
CA MET A 1 -2.39 25.02 -7.81
C MET A 1 -3.73 24.35 -7.44
N LYS A 2 -3.73 23.13 -6.88
CA LYS A 2 -4.94 22.32 -6.62
C LYS A 2 -5.65 22.78 -5.35
N ALA A 3 -6.36 23.90 -5.47
CA ALA A 3 -6.89 24.66 -4.33
C ALA A 3 -7.89 23.85 -3.48
N ARG A 4 -8.76 23.05 -4.12
CA ARG A 4 -9.75 22.23 -3.41
C ARG A 4 -9.12 21.03 -2.70
N LEU A 5 -8.20 20.31 -3.34
CA LEU A 5 -7.41 19.25 -2.68
C LEU A 5 -6.64 19.78 -1.46
N THR A 6 -5.99 20.94 -1.61
CA THR A 6 -5.24 21.57 -0.51
C THR A 6 -6.18 21.94 0.64
N LYS A 7 -7.35 22.51 0.34
CA LYS A 7 -8.36 22.84 1.34
C LYS A 7 -8.86 21.59 2.05
N PHE A 8 -9.15 20.53 1.31
CA PHE A 8 -9.62 19.25 1.86
C PHE A 8 -8.59 18.64 2.81
N VAL A 9 -7.32 18.59 2.42
CA VAL A 9 -6.23 18.12 3.30
C VAL A 9 -6.20 18.91 4.61
N LYS A 10 -6.33 20.23 4.55
CA LYS A 10 -6.30 21.08 5.76
C LYS A 10 -7.49 20.86 6.70
N GLN A 11 -8.63 20.40 6.17
CA GLN A 11 -9.87 20.24 6.93
C GLN A 11 -10.06 18.82 7.47
N GLU A 12 -9.65 17.81 6.69
CA GLU A 12 -10.06 16.42 6.90
C GLU A 12 -8.89 15.47 7.18
N CYS A 13 -7.64 15.87 6.91
CA CYS A 13 -6.50 15.01 7.15
C CYS A 13 -6.09 15.07 8.62
N ALA A 14 -6.27 13.98 9.37
CA ALA A 14 -5.84 13.88 10.77
C ALA A 14 -4.32 14.04 10.97
N ASN A 15 -3.53 13.84 9.91
CA ASN A 15 -2.09 14.09 9.93
C ASN A 15 -1.72 15.56 9.73
N PHE A 16 -2.68 16.43 9.39
CA PHE A 16 -2.44 17.84 9.17
C PHE A 16 -2.98 18.65 10.35
N ILE A 17 -2.08 19.09 11.24
CA ILE A 17 -2.41 19.81 12.48
C ILE A 17 -1.52 21.05 12.56
N ASN A 18 -2.09 22.19 13.01
CA ASN A 18 -1.36 23.45 13.19
C ASN A 18 -0.56 23.88 11.94
N LEU A 19 -1.15 23.72 10.75
CA LEU A 19 -0.55 24.02 9.45
C LEU A 19 0.63 23.11 9.05
N GLU A 20 0.86 22.02 9.78
CA GLU A 20 1.95 21.08 9.54
C GLU A 20 1.44 19.65 9.39
N CYS A 21 2.16 18.86 8.61
CA CYS A 21 2.00 17.42 8.51
C CYS A 21 2.82 16.73 9.60
N LEU A 22 2.19 15.90 10.42
CA LEU A 22 2.85 15.09 11.44
C LEU A 22 3.76 13.99 10.86
N GLY A 23 3.55 13.62 9.59
CA GLY A 23 4.37 12.61 8.93
C GLY A 23 4.16 11.19 9.43
N VAL A 24 2.98 10.86 9.96
CA VAL A 24 2.68 9.53 10.55
C VAL A 24 1.98 8.63 9.53
N SER A 25 2.42 7.38 9.43
CA SER A 25 1.84 6.38 8.50
C SER A 25 0.54 5.79 9.05
N VAL A 26 -0.15 5.01 8.21
CA VAL A 26 -1.38 4.29 8.61
C VAL A 26 -1.16 3.31 9.77
N PHE A 27 0.10 2.95 10.07
CA PHE A 27 0.48 2.06 11.17
C PHE A 27 1.04 2.81 12.40
N GLY A 28 0.87 4.14 12.46
CA GLY A 28 1.37 4.96 13.57
C GLY A 28 2.88 5.21 13.57
N LYS A 29 3.63 4.70 12.58
CA LYS A 29 5.07 4.97 12.45
C LYS A 29 5.32 6.26 11.69
N LYS A 30 6.25 7.11 12.15
CA LYS A 30 6.75 8.25 11.38
C LYS A 30 7.37 7.76 10.07
N PHE A 31 6.95 8.33 8.94
CA PHE A 31 7.56 8.11 7.63
C PHE A 31 8.31 9.34 7.10
N ARG A 32 8.12 10.50 7.75
CA ARG A 32 8.86 11.73 7.53
C ARG A 32 8.88 12.55 8.82
N GLU A 33 9.78 13.53 8.89
CA GLU A 33 9.73 14.56 9.93
C GLU A 33 8.50 15.45 9.76
N GLN A 34 8.09 16.04 10.89
CA GLN A 34 7.00 17.01 10.93
C GLN A 34 7.36 18.24 10.08
N GLY A 35 6.38 18.80 9.39
CA GLY A 35 6.55 20.01 8.58
C GLY A 35 5.67 20.01 7.35
N THR A 36 6.22 20.26 6.18
CA THR A 36 5.41 20.41 4.95
C THR A 36 4.65 19.13 4.60
N CYS A 37 3.43 19.24 4.06
CA CYS A 37 2.67 18.06 3.61
C CYS A 37 3.07 17.65 2.19
N SER A 38 3.24 16.35 1.93
CA SER A 38 3.57 15.83 0.60
C SER A 38 2.56 16.27 -0.47
N ILE A 39 1.27 16.34 -0.13
CA ILE A 39 0.24 16.79 -1.09
C ILE A 39 0.37 18.27 -1.40
N LEU A 40 0.72 19.10 -0.41
CA LEU A 40 0.98 20.52 -0.63
C LEU A 40 2.23 20.74 -1.49
N GLU A 41 3.20 19.81 -1.44
CA GLU A 41 4.37 19.76 -2.32
C GLU A 41 4.07 19.15 -3.70
N GLY A 42 2.83 18.75 -4.00
CA GLY A 42 2.46 18.11 -5.26
C GLY A 42 2.94 16.66 -5.41
N LYS A 43 3.19 15.96 -4.30
CA LYS A 43 3.59 14.55 -4.25
C LYS A 43 2.48 13.68 -3.67
N SER A 44 2.41 12.41 -4.08
CA SER A 44 1.47 11.46 -3.48
C SER A 44 1.77 11.23 -2.00
N CYS A 45 0.71 10.84 -1.28
CA CYS A 45 0.77 10.52 0.12
C CYS A 45 -0.04 9.25 0.36
N LEU A 46 0.67 8.16 0.71
CA LEU A 46 0.02 6.86 0.94
C LEU A 46 -1.01 6.92 2.06
N TYR A 47 -0.74 7.69 3.12
CA TYR A 47 -1.69 7.91 4.20
C TYR A 47 -2.99 8.56 3.68
N PHE A 48 -2.86 9.61 2.86
CA PHE A 48 -4.02 10.27 2.28
C PHE A 48 -4.82 9.30 1.40
N LYS A 49 -4.14 8.56 0.51
CA LYS A 49 -4.79 7.58 -0.37
C LYS A 49 -5.58 6.51 0.36
N ILE A 50 -5.08 6.02 1.50
CA ILE A 50 -5.72 4.92 2.24
C ILE A 50 -6.77 5.45 3.22
N CYS A 51 -6.49 6.53 3.94
CA CYS A 51 -7.30 6.96 5.08
C CYS A 51 -8.17 8.18 4.82
N VAL A 52 -7.80 9.04 3.88
CA VAL A 52 -8.45 10.35 3.69
C VAL A 52 -9.23 10.40 2.38
N LEU A 53 -8.73 9.76 1.32
CA LEU A 53 -9.41 9.67 0.03
C LEU A 53 -10.77 8.96 0.11
N PRO A 54 -10.97 7.87 0.87
CA PRO A 54 -12.31 7.29 1.03
C PRO A 54 -13.34 8.27 1.63
N LEU A 55 -12.91 9.19 2.49
CA LEU A 55 -13.80 10.22 3.06
C LEU A 55 -14.28 11.22 2.00
N VAL A 56 -13.50 11.41 0.93
CA VAL A 56 -13.86 12.27 -0.21
C VAL A 56 -15.05 11.68 -0.96
N GLU A 57 -15.03 10.36 -1.18
CA GLU A 57 -16.09 9.61 -1.85
C GLU A 57 -17.39 9.67 -1.04
N GLU A 58 -17.31 9.50 0.28
CA GLU A 58 -18.46 9.58 1.18
C GLU A 58 -19.07 10.99 1.28
N LYS A 59 -18.23 12.04 1.18
CA LYS A 59 -18.66 13.44 1.33
C LYS A 59 -19.00 14.16 0.01
N GLY A 60 -18.86 13.50 -1.14
CA GLY A 60 -19.26 14.05 -2.44
C GLY A 60 -18.28 15.07 -3.04
N TYR A 61 -16.99 15.01 -2.70
CA TYR A 61 -15.94 15.91 -3.22
C TYR A 61 -15.24 15.33 -4.46
N GLY A 62 -15.99 14.99 -5.51
CA GLY A 62 -15.45 14.29 -6.71
C GLY A 62 -14.21 14.97 -7.34
N ASP A 63 -14.16 16.29 -7.35
CA ASP A 63 -13.03 17.05 -7.93
C ASP A 63 -11.71 16.91 -7.15
N VAL A 64 -11.77 16.54 -5.87
CA VAL A 64 -10.59 16.27 -5.05
C VAL A 64 -9.94 14.95 -5.45
N ILE A 65 -10.75 13.97 -5.87
CA ILE A 65 -10.27 12.68 -6.38
C ILE A 65 -9.47 12.92 -7.66
N ASP A 66 -10.03 13.64 -8.62
CA ASP A 66 -9.37 13.97 -9.89
C ASP A 66 -8.05 14.72 -9.66
N GLN A 67 -8.07 15.72 -8.79
CA GLN A 67 -6.87 16.48 -8.42
C GLN A 67 -5.80 15.60 -7.76
N TYR A 68 -6.21 14.66 -6.90
CA TYR A 68 -5.28 13.73 -6.26
C TYR A 68 -4.72 12.73 -7.28
N GLU A 69 -5.54 12.18 -8.17
CA GLU A 69 -5.11 11.20 -9.17
C GLU A 69 -4.02 11.74 -10.09
N GLU A 70 -4.13 12.99 -10.52
CA GLU A 70 -3.08 13.64 -11.30
C GLU A 70 -1.74 13.70 -10.54
N ILE A 71 -1.76 13.97 -9.23
CA ILE A 71 -0.54 13.92 -8.39
C ILE A 71 -0.03 12.48 -8.25
N ASP A 72 -0.94 11.51 -8.07
CA ASP A 72 -0.62 10.08 -7.91
C ASP A 72 -0.02 9.48 -9.20
N LYS A 73 -0.46 9.96 -10.36
CA LYS A 73 0.08 9.59 -11.69
C LYS A 73 1.51 10.07 -11.88
N ASP A 74 1.81 11.32 -11.49
CA ASP A 74 3.15 11.93 -11.58
C ASP A 74 4.15 11.33 -10.59
N SER A 75 3.66 10.92 -9.43
CA SER A 75 4.47 10.31 -8.38
C SER A 75 4.67 8.83 -8.63
N LYS A 76 5.21 8.50 -9.82
CA LYS A 76 5.57 7.16 -10.30
C LYS A 76 4.59 6.11 -9.79
N SER A 77 3.70 5.69 -10.68
CA SER A 77 3.30 4.29 -10.79
C SER A 77 4.53 3.41 -10.52
N SER A 78 4.72 3.04 -9.25
CA SER A 78 5.38 1.82 -8.90
C SER A 78 4.36 0.79 -9.32
N LYS A 79 4.31 0.52 -10.64
CA LYS A 79 3.96 -0.81 -11.15
C LYS A 79 4.71 -1.72 -10.20
N LEU A 80 3.98 -2.29 -9.24
CA LEU A 80 4.52 -3.28 -8.31
C LEU A 80 5.32 -4.17 -9.23
N LYS A 81 6.65 -4.16 -9.10
CA LYS A 81 7.49 -4.93 -10.02
C LYS A 81 6.99 -6.36 -9.85
N VAL A 82 6.23 -6.85 -10.81
CA VAL A 82 5.63 -8.17 -10.77
C VAL A 82 6.56 -9.08 -11.54
N ARG A 83 6.72 -10.29 -11.03
CA ARG A 83 7.36 -11.40 -11.74
C ARG A 83 6.36 -12.53 -11.82
N LYS A 84 6.52 -13.42 -12.80
CA LYS A 84 5.72 -14.64 -12.88
C LYS A 84 6.22 -15.66 -11.86
N CYS A 85 5.29 -16.29 -11.15
CA CYS A 85 5.52 -17.52 -10.41
C CYS A 85 5.79 -18.68 -11.39
N GLU A 86 6.36 -19.79 -10.92
CA GLU A 86 6.55 -21.01 -11.73
C GLU A 86 5.25 -21.51 -12.39
N CYS A 87 4.10 -21.30 -11.73
CA CYS A 87 2.78 -21.65 -12.27
C CYS A 87 2.17 -20.57 -13.20
N GLY A 88 2.92 -19.53 -13.56
CA GLY A 88 2.49 -18.45 -14.47
C GLY A 88 1.72 -17.29 -13.81
N GLN A 89 1.36 -17.38 -12.52
CA GLN A 89 0.64 -16.32 -11.80
C GLN A 89 1.56 -15.14 -11.47
N ASP A 90 1.06 -13.91 -11.65
CA ASP A 90 1.81 -12.70 -11.30
C ASP A 90 1.93 -12.55 -9.78
N ILE A 91 3.16 -12.31 -9.31
CA ILE A 91 3.50 -12.12 -7.90
C ILE A 91 4.42 -10.91 -7.72
N ALA A 92 4.35 -10.28 -6.55
CA ALA A 92 5.29 -9.21 -6.19
C ALA A 92 6.76 -9.69 -6.30
N LYS A 93 7.67 -8.85 -6.77
CA LYS A 93 9.10 -9.19 -6.95
C LYS A 93 9.78 -9.68 -5.67
N SER A 94 9.30 -9.27 -4.50
CA SER A 94 9.79 -9.73 -3.20
C SER A 94 9.34 -11.16 -2.84
N LYS A 95 8.35 -11.72 -3.54
CA LYS A 95 7.84 -13.08 -3.28
C LYS A 95 8.52 -14.08 -4.21
N GLN A 96 8.95 -15.20 -3.62
CA GLN A 96 9.53 -16.30 -4.37
C GLN A 96 8.46 -17.13 -5.10
N MET A 97 7.29 -17.35 -4.49
CA MET A 97 6.21 -18.17 -5.05
C MET A 97 4.83 -17.63 -4.69
N CYS A 98 3.83 -17.95 -5.51
CA CYS A 98 2.44 -17.62 -5.23
C CYS A 98 1.92 -18.44 -4.04
N GLU A 99 0.82 -17.98 -3.46
CA GLU A 99 0.24 -18.66 -2.29
C GLU A 99 -0.22 -20.08 -2.61
N LYS A 100 -0.71 -20.32 -3.84
CA LYS A 100 -1.13 -21.65 -4.31
C LYS A 100 0.05 -22.63 -4.34
N CYS A 101 1.13 -22.28 -5.03
CA CYS A 101 2.37 -23.09 -5.07
C CYS A 101 2.95 -23.29 -3.67
N ARG A 102 2.90 -22.26 -2.80
CA ARG A 102 3.33 -22.37 -1.41
C ARG A 102 2.53 -23.41 -0.62
N LYS A 103 1.20 -23.46 -0.81
CA LYS A 103 0.33 -24.45 -0.15
C LYS A 103 0.61 -25.87 -0.65
N ILE A 104 0.84 -26.05 -1.95
CA ILE A 104 1.16 -27.35 -2.56
C ILE A 104 2.48 -27.89 -2.00
N ARG A 105 3.58 -27.11 -2.07
CA ARG A 105 4.89 -27.53 -1.53
C ARG A 105 4.85 -27.86 -0.04
N ARG A 106 4.04 -27.12 0.75
CA ARG A 106 3.85 -27.43 2.17
C ARG A 106 3.17 -28.78 2.41
N ARG A 107 2.24 -29.20 1.55
CA ARG A 107 1.59 -30.51 1.64
C ARG A 107 2.56 -31.61 1.25
N GLU A 108 3.27 -31.45 0.13
CA GLU A 108 4.28 -32.40 -0.33
C GLU A 108 5.36 -32.65 0.73
N ALA A 109 5.91 -31.59 1.33
CA ALA A 109 6.90 -31.72 2.40
C ALA A 109 6.35 -32.45 3.64
N LYS A 110 5.06 -32.25 3.98
CA LYS A 110 4.42 -32.97 5.08
C LYS A 110 4.24 -34.45 4.77
N THR A 111 3.81 -34.79 3.55
CA THR A 111 3.69 -36.18 3.10
C THR A 111 5.05 -36.87 3.13
N LEU A 112 6.08 -36.24 2.55
CA LEU A 112 7.45 -36.76 2.54
C LEU A 112 8.01 -36.98 3.95
N ASN A 113 7.80 -36.05 4.87
CA ASN A 113 8.24 -36.22 6.26
C ASN A 113 7.47 -37.33 6.98
N ARG A 114 6.18 -37.52 6.67
CA ARG A 114 5.38 -38.63 7.21
C ARG A 114 5.90 -39.97 6.70
N ASP A 115 6.17 -40.07 5.41
CA ASP A 115 6.67 -41.30 4.79
C ASP A 115 8.08 -41.63 5.30
N LYS A 116 8.92 -40.61 5.50
CA LYS A 116 10.24 -40.74 6.13
C LYS A 116 10.13 -41.19 7.60
N SER A 117 9.16 -40.69 8.37
CA SER A 117 8.95 -41.16 9.75
C SER A 117 8.46 -42.61 9.84
N LEU A 118 7.72 -43.10 8.84
CA LEU A 118 7.29 -44.50 8.74
C LEU A 118 8.45 -45.44 8.35
N SER A 119 9.40 -44.98 7.53
CA SER A 119 10.57 -45.79 7.14
C SER A 119 11.64 -45.96 8.24
N TYR A 120 11.56 -45.20 9.33
CA TYR A 120 12.47 -45.28 10.49
C TYR A 120 11.79 -45.84 11.76
N SER A 121 10.60 -46.43 11.65
CA SER A 121 9.97 -47.14 12.77
C SER A 121 10.55 -48.57 12.85
N PRO A 122 11.12 -49.00 13.99
CA PRO A 122 11.72 -50.33 14.16
C PRO A 122 10.71 -51.48 14.06
#